data_AF-A0A1M5X351-F1
#
_entry.id   AF-A0A1M5X351-F1
#
_cell.length_a   1.000
_cell.length_b   1.000
_cell.length_c   1.000
_cell.angle_alpha   90.00
_cell.angle_beta   90.00
_cell.angle_gamma   90.00
#
_symmetry.space_group_name_H-M   'P 1'
#
loop_
_entity.id
_entity.type
_entity.pdbx_description
1 polymer ?
#
loop_
_entity_poly.entity_id
_entity_poly.type
_entity_poly.pdbx_seq_one_letter_code
_entity_poly.pdbx_strand_id
1 'polypeptide(L)' 'MKTQTQTSLPRRLTAFAISLCALLSFVYGVLPLLTDSVDVLDRMSILLEDNNIDPSRYYYTDVQQVEQGEQYLETVLADR' A
#
# COMPACT_ATOMS: atom_id res chain seq x y z
N MET A 1 35.40 -25.61 -10.05
CA MET A 1 34.13 -26.33 -9.82
C MET A 1 33.36 -25.57 -8.74
N LYS A 2 32.33 -24.78 -9.11
CA LYS A 2 31.56 -23.99 -8.14
C LYS A 2 30.61 -24.93 -7.39
N THR A 3 30.91 -25.21 -6.13
CA THR A 3 30.06 -26.01 -5.24
C THR A 3 28.79 -25.23 -4.92
N GLN A 4 27.70 -25.54 -5.62
CA GLN A 4 26.35 -25.14 -5.20
C GLN A 4 26.06 -25.85 -3.88
N THR A 5 26.26 -25.14 -2.77
CA THR A 5 25.85 -25.58 -1.45
C THR A 5 24.33 -25.52 -1.44
N GLN A 6 23.66 -26.68 -1.47
CA GLN A 6 22.21 -26.77 -1.28
C GLN A 6 21.89 -26.22 0.12
N THR A 7 21.47 -24.96 0.19
CA THR A 7 21.04 -24.35 1.44
C THR A 7 19.76 -25.03 1.89
N SER A 8 19.75 -25.55 3.12
CA SER A 8 18.59 -26.20 3.71
C SER A 8 17.36 -25.27 3.67
N LEU A 9 16.20 -25.83 3.32
CA LEU A 9 14.89 -25.14 3.34
C LEU A 9 14.68 -24.23 4.57
N PRO A 10 14.94 -24.68 5.82
CA PRO A 10 14.80 -23.81 6.98
C PRO A 10 15.69 -22.56 6.93
N ARG A 11 16.93 -22.68 6.44
CA ARG A 11 17.84 -21.54 6.32
C ARG A 11 17.35 -20.51 5.31
N ARG A 12 16.70 -20.96 4.23
CA ARG A 12 16.09 -20.08 3.22
C ARG A 12 14.87 -19.34 3.78
N LEU A 13 14.02 -20.04 4.55
CA LEU A 13 12.87 -19.45 5.21
C LEU A 13 13.28 -18.40 6.25
N THR A 14 14.32 -18.67 7.04
CA THR A 14 14.84 -17.68 7.99
C THR A 14 15.41 -16.45 7.28
N ALA A 15 16.19 -16.64 6.23
CA ALA A 15 16.70 -15.52 5.43
C ALA A 15 15.56 -14.69 4.81
N PHE A 16 14.52 -15.35 4.32
CA PHE A 16 13.31 -14.70 3.80
C PHE A 16 12.60 -13.90 4.89
N ALA A 17 12.33 -14.50 6.05
CA ALA A 17 11.66 -13.83 7.16
C ALA A 17 12.45 -12.61 7.67
N ILE A 18 13.78 -12.73 7.77
CA ILE A 18 14.65 -11.60 8.15
C ILE A 18 14.57 -10.49 7.10
N SER A 19 14.64 -10.83 5.81
CA SER A 19 14.55 -9.84 4.74
C SER A 19 13.18 -9.14 4.71
N LEU A 20 12.10 -9.89 4.96
CA LEU A 20 10.74 -9.38 5.01
C LEU A 20 10.57 -8.45 6.22
N CYS A 21 11.03 -8.85 7.41
CA CYS A 21 11.02 -7.97 8.58
C CYS A 21 11.83 -6.70 8.36
N ALA A 22 13.04 -6.81 7.77
CA ALA A 22 13.86 -5.64 7.47
C ALA A 22 13.16 -4.69 6.48
N LEU A 23 12.51 -5.23 5.45
CA LEU A 23 11.72 -4.45 4.49
C LEU A 23 10.54 -3.77 5.18
N LEU A 24 9.78 -4.49 6.00
CA LEU A 24 8.64 -3.93 6.72
C LEU A 24 9.09 -2.84 7.71
N SER A 25 10.15 -3.07 8.49
CA SER A 25 10.71 -2.05 9.38
C SER A 25 11.19 -0.81 8.61
N PHE A 26 11.76 -1.00 7.41
CA PHE A 26 12.13 0.12 6.55
C PHE A 26 10.89 0.90 6.07
N VAL A 27 9.88 0.21 5.53
CA VAL A 27 8.65 0.83 4.99
C VAL A 27 7.82 1.52 6.07
N TYR A 28 7.74 0.98 7.28
CA TYR A 28 6.91 1.55 8.35
C TYR A 28 7.67 2.40 9.37
N GLY A 29 9.00 2.35 9.37
CA GLY A 29 9.83 3.12 10.30
C GLY A 29 10.62 4.22 9.60
N VAL A 30 11.41 3.85 8.59
CA VAL A 30 12.31 4.78 7.90
C VAL A 30 11.59 5.61 6.85
N LEU A 31 10.70 4.99 6.07
CA LEU A 31 9.98 5.68 5.01
C LEU A 31 9.10 6.82 5.55
N PRO A 32 8.33 6.68 6.64
CA PRO A 32 7.55 7.80 7.18
C PRO A 32 8.44 8.97 7.58
N LEU A 33 9.58 8.73 8.22
CA LEU A 33 10.54 9.79 8.59
C LEU A 33 11.10 10.53 7.37
N LEU A 34 11.36 9.81 6.28
CA LEU A 34 11.79 10.42 5.01
C LEU A 34 10.64 11.17 4.32
N THR A 35 9.42 10.64 4.41
CA THR A 35 8.22 11.23 3.78
C THR A 35 7.81 12.51 4.51
N ASP A 36 7.88 12.53 5.84
CA ASP A 36 7.68 13.72 6.69
C ASP A 36 8.76 14.78 6.47
N SER A 37 9.94 14.39 5.98
CA SER A 37 11.02 15.33 5.61
C SER A 37 10.87 15.91 4.20
N VAL A 38 9.89 15.43 3.42
CA VAL A 38 9.58 15.94 2.08
C VAL A 38 8.38 16.88 2.19
N ASP A 39 8.70 18.15 2.45
CA ASP A 39 7.81 19.32 2.50
C ASP A 39 6.85 19.45 1.28
N VAL A 40 7.15 18.75 0.18
CA VAL A 40 6.34 18.71 -1.05
C VAL A 40 5.09 17.83 -0.91
N LEU A 41 5.14 16.77 -0.11
CA LEU A 41 3.95 15.92 0.13
C LEU A 41 2.97 16.61 1.08
N ASP A 42 3.50 17.35 2.06
CA ASP A 42 2.71 18.19 2.96
C ASP A 42 2.05 19.36 2.21
N ARG A 43 2.71 19.89 1.17
CA ARG A 43 2.07 20.87 0.27
C ARG A 43 0.93 20.28 -0.56
N MET A 44 0.97 18.99 -0.93
CA MET A 44 -0.13 18.37 -1.68
C MET A 44 -1.37 18.15 -0.80
N SER A 45 -1.21 17.71 0.44
CA SER A 45 -2.33 17.60 1.39
C SER A 45 -2.93 18.97 1.69
N ILE A 46 -2.09 19.98 1.97
CA ILE A 46 -2.55 21.36 2.20
C ILE A 46 -3.26 21.94 0.98
N LEU A 47 -2.75 21.72 -0.24
CA LEU A 47 -3.41 22.18 -1.47
C LEU A 47 -4.74 21.48 -1.73
N LEU A 48 -4.90 20.22 -1.34
CA LEU A 48 -6.18 19.49 -1.47
C LEU A 48 -7.18 19.96 -0.41
N GLU A 49 -6.73 20.17 0.82
CA GLU A 49 -7.55 20.70 1.92
C GLU A 49 -8.02 22.13 1.67
N ASP A 50 -7.15 23.01 1.14
CA ASP A 50 -7.49 24.38 0.72
C ASP A 50 -8.51 24.40 -0.44
N ASN A 51 -8.60 23.33 -1.23
CA ASN A 51 -9.60 23.16 -2.29
C ASN A 51 -10.84 22.36 -1.83
N ASN A 52 -10.97 22.08 -0.53
CA ASN A 52 -12.08 21.31 0.05
C ASN A 52 -12.19 19.88 -0.51
N ILE A 53 -11.07 19.32 -0.99
CA ILE A 53 -10.97 17.96 -1.50
C ILE A 53 -10.47 17.07 -0.38
N ASP A 54 -11.36 16.28 0.19
CA ASP A 54 -11.02 15.30 1.21
C ASP A 54 -10.05 14.23 0.65
N PRO A 55 -8.78 14.21 1.08
CA PRO A 55 -7.77 13.29 0.56
C PRO A 55 -8.09 11.84 0.94
N SER A 56 -8.88 11.58 2.00
CA SER A 56 -9.32 10.23 2.36
C SER A 56 -10.14 9.59 1.25
N ARG A 57 -10.82 10.40 0.43
CA ARG A 57 -11.58 9.93 -0.72
C ARG A 57 -10.69 9.47 -1.87
N TYR A 58 -9.46 9.97 -1.99
CA TYR A 58 -8.53 9.62 -3.05
C TYR A 58 -7.60 8.46 -2.68
N TYR A 59 -7.30 8.30 -1.39
CA TYR A 59 -6.40 7.24 -0.92
C TYR A 59 -7.13 5.95 -0.48
N TYR A 60 -8.43 6.02 -0.14
CA TYR A 60 -9.24 4.86 0.28
C TYR A 60 -10.33 4.46 -0.75
N THR A 61 -10.15 4.84 -2.02
CA THR A 61 -11.16 4.70 -3.08
C THR A 61 -11.56 3.28 -3.47
N ASP A 62 -10.77 2.25 -3.16
CA ASP A 62 -10.98 0.96 -3.83
C ASP A 62 -12.14 0.12 -3.28
N VAL A 63 -12.57 0.32 -2.03
CA VAL A 63 -13.62 -0.55 -1.43
C VAL A 63 -15.02 0.03 -1.59
N GLN A 64 -15.20 1.32 -1.28
CA GLN A 64 -16.53 1.93 -1.30
C GLN A 64 -17.05 2.21 -2.73
N GLN A 65 -16.17 2.56 -3.68
CA GLN A 65 -16.60 2.74 -5.07
C GLN A 65 -16.94 1.40 -5.74
N VAL A 66 -16.22 0.33 -5.41
CA VAL A 66 -16.52 -1.01 -5.92
C VAL A 66 -17.87 -1.49 -5.41
N GLU A 67 -18.16 -1.34 -4.11
CA GLU A 67 -19.46 -1.72 -3.54
C GLU A 67 -20.63 -0.96 -4.19
N GLN A 68 -20.47 0.35 -4.42
CA GLN A 68 -21.49 1.17 -5.11
C GLN A 68 -21.66 0.76 -6.58
N GLY A 69 -20.57 0.39 -7.25
CA GLY A 69 -20.60 -0.12 -8.63
C GLY A 69 -21.30 -1.47 -8.73
N GLU A 70 -21.03 -2.39 -7.79
CA GLU A 70 -21.68 -3.71 -7.73
C GLU A 70 -23.18 -3.59 -7.46
N GLN A 71 -23.59 -2.77 -6.49
CA GLN A 71 -25.02 -2.53 -6.20
C GLN A 71 -25.79 -1.92 -7.39
N TYR A 72 -25.17 -0.98 -8.09
CA TYR A 72 -25.76 -0.41 -9.31
C TYR A 72 -25.91 -1.47 -10.40
N LEU A 73 -24.89 -2.30 -10.60
CA LEU A 73 -24.90 -3.36 -11.61
C LEU A 73 -25.98 -4.42 -11.30
N GLU A 74 -26.10 -4.83 -10.04
CA GLU A 74 -27.16 -5.74 -9.59
C GLU A 74 -28.55 -5.16 -9.84
N THR A 75 -28.74 -3.87 -9.54
CA THR A 75 -30.03 -3.19 -9.77
C THR A 75 -30.39 -3.20 -11.25
N VAL A 76 -29.45 -2.82 -12.13
CA VAL A 76 -29.70 -2.76 -13.58
C VAL A 76 -29.90 -4.14 -14.20
N LEU A 77 -29.21 -5.17 -13.70
CA LEU A 77 -29.36 -6.54 -14.18
C LEU A 77 -30.62 -7.24 -13.66
N ALA A 78 -31.09 -6.88 -12.46
CA ALA A 78 -32.33 -7.40 -11.89
C ALA A 78 -33.59 -6.76 -12.51
N ASP A 79 -33.46 -5.55 -13.05
CA ASP A 79 -34.55 -4.83 -13.74
C ASP A 79 -34.71 -5.23 -15.23
N ARG A 80 -34.10 -6.35 -15.64
CA ARG A 80 -34.17 -6.96 -16.98
C ARG A 80 -34.79 -8.36 -16.93
#